data_AF-A0A3S9VXD9-F1
#
_entry.id   AF-A0A3S9VXD9-F1
#
_cell.length_a   1.000
_cell.length_b   1.000
_cell.length_c   1.000
_cell.angle_alpha   90.00
_cell.angle_beta   90.00
_cell.angle_gamma   90.00
#
_symmetry.space_group_name_H-M   'P 1'
#
loop_
_entity.id
_entity.type
_entity.pdbx_description
1 polymer ?
#
loop_
_entity_poly.entity_id
_entity_poly.type
_entity_poly.pdbx_seq_one_letter_code
_entity_poly.pdbx_strand_id
1 'polypeptide(L)'
;MNIDMRKIIFIGMIIGIFIYACEKDDSYLELSETEIQLDAAGAEQYIQVNTNAITWQISSSSDWVIAERDSCFLVIKAESNQVRSERNAKIVIVADNKYVRINVSQAASTRAVGEPYPDETNPIGIIYKVLDGGKHGKILSFDEFNGKWGLNSNTGIRSLEDGKSNTRDMINAYKDAATFDSDYSIFWWIYQEKNNGDIDGQWYIPAYSELVELYLILVGQSKTTTTNATQTVSVSHNINVRNQFDYQLKLYGGVPMDYEEGYYWSSTEYNTSNARRGLFKHRTSTNNYTTKKSSFNVRAILQF
;
A
#
# COMPACT_ATOMS: atom_id res chain seq x y z
N MET A 1 -19.68 -71.76 53.50
CA MET A 1 -18.65 -71.10 52.68
C MET A 1 -18.84 -69.59 52.84
N ASN A 2 -17.96 -69.01 53.67
CA ASN A 2 -17.69 -67.59 53.93
C ASN A 2 -18.85 -66.60 54.18
N ILE A 3 -19.17 -66.44 55.48
CA ILE A 3 -19.20 -65.21 56.33
C ILE A 3 -19.68 -63.91 55.67
N ASP A 4 -20.48 -63.01 56.25
CA ASP A 4 -21.43 -62.90 57.37
C ASP A 4 -21.94 -61.45 57.26
N MET A 5 -23.20 -61.21 57.61
CA MET A 5 -23.89 -59.93 57.50
C MET A 5 -24.13 -59.37 58.90
N ARG A 6 -23.38 -58.36 59.35
CA ARG A 6 -23.70 -57.56 60.56
C ARG A 6 -23.20 -56.11 60.38
N LYS A 7 -24.08 -55.19 59.96
CA LYS A 7 -24.85 -54.25 60.81
C LYS A 7 -24.02 -53.12 61.45
N ILE A 8 -24.45 -51.87 61.15
CA ILE A 8 -24.75 -50.77 62.11
C ILE A 8 -23.77 -49.56 62.22
N ILE A 9 -24.37 -48.38 61.92
CA ILE A 9 -24.23 -47.01 62.50
C ILE A 9 -23.34 -45.95 61.82
N PHE A 10 -24.04 -44.85 61.51
CA PHE A 10 -23.60 -43.47 61.22
C PHE A 10 -22.56 -42.93 62.21
N ILE A 11 -21.46 -42.37 61.70
CA ILE A 11 -20.68 -41.33 62.38
C ILE A 11 -20.27 -40.30 61.33
N GLY A 12 -20.74 -39.05 61.50
CA GLY A 12 -20.33 -37.92 60.69
C GLY A 12 -18.90 -37.48 61.02
N MET A 13 -18.18 -36.96 60.03
CA MET A 13 -16.94 -36.24 60.29
C MET A 13 -16.67 -35.18 59.22
N ILE A 14 -16.93 -33.94 59.64
CA ILE A 14 -16.11 -32.74 59.41
C ILE A 14 -15.79 -32.41 57.94
N ILE A 15 -16.58 -31.47 57.44
CA ILE A 15 -16.22 -30.53 56.38
C ILE A 15 -14.91 -29.83 56.79
N GLY A 16 -13.79 -30.28 56.22
CA GLY A 16 -12.56 -29.51 56.20
C GLY A 16 -12.61 -28.55 55.01
N ILE A 17 -13.10 -27.33 55.24
CA ILE A 17 -12.80 -26.22 54.32
C ILE A 17 -11.29 -25.98 54.46
N PHE A 18 -10.50 -26.58 53.57
CA PHE A 18 -9.21 -26.01 53.25
C PHE A 18 -9.49 -24.69 52.55
N ILE A 19 -9.50 -23.60 53.31
CA ILE A 19 -9.17 -22.30 52.75
C ILE A 19 -7.69 -22.44 52.40
N TYR A 20 -7.41 -22.96 51.21
CA TYR A 20 -6.19 -22.56 50.53
C TYR A 20 -6.38 -21.07 50.34
N ALA A 21 -5.84 -20.28 51.27
CA ALA A 21 -5.35 -18.97 50.91
C ALA A 21 -4.28 -19.26 49.86
N CYS A 22 -4.71 -19.35 48.61
CA CYS A 22 -3.82 -19.17 47.49
C CYS A 22 -3.17 -17.82 47.78
N GLU A 23 -1.91 -17.81 48.19
CA GLU A 23 -1.08 -16.62 48.03
C GLU A 23 -1.18 -16.32 46.54
N LYS A 24 -2.02 -15.35 46.22
CA LYS A 24 -2.16 -14.91 44.85
C LYS A 24 -0.85 -14.18 44.59
N ASP A 25 0.04 -14.81 43.82
CA ASP A 25 1.24 -14.15 43.33
C ASP A 25 0.86 -12.75 42.87
N ASP A 26 1.62 -11.75 43.34
CA ASP A 26 1.38 -10.37 42.94
C ASP A 26 1.40 -10.29 41.41
N SER A 27 0.41 -9.61 40.84
CA SER A 27 0.34 -9.42 39.40
C SER A 27 1.54 -8.60 38.93
N TYR A 28 2.22 -9.06 37.88
CA TYR A 28 3.33 -8.33 37.26
C TYR A 28 3.17 -8.25 35.75
N LEU A 29 3.73 -7.17 35.17
CA LEU A 29 3.79 -6.94 33.74
C LEU A 29 5.07 -6.15 33.47
N GLU A 30 6.01 -6.80 32.79
CA GLU A 30 7.31 -6.25 32.45
C GLU A 30 7.59 -6.47 30.96
N LEU A 31 8.29 -5.52 30.36
CA LEU A 31 8.69 -5.57 28.95
C LEU A 31 10.20 -5.51 28.85
N SER A 32 10.77 -6.16 27.83
CA SER A 32 12.20 -6.04 27.55
C SER A 32 12.62 -4.61 27.20
N GLU A 33 11.72 -3.83 26.57
CA GLU A 33 11.94 -2.44 26.20
C GLU A 33 10.65 -1.63 26.28
N THR A 34 10.77 -0.33 26.52
CA THR A 34 9.65 0.63 26.56
C THR A 34 9.85 1.83 25.64
N GLU A 35 10.96 1.87 24.92
CA GLU A 35 11.34 2.91 23.95
C GLU A 35 11.84 2.20 22.69
N ILE A 36 11.19 2.42 21.56
CA ILE A 36 11.52 1.75 20.29
C ILE A 36 11.75 2.80 19.23
N GLN A 37 12.82 2.59 18.46
CA GLN A 37 13.15 3.40 17.29
C GLN A 37 13.05 2.52 16.04
N LEU A 38 12.13 2.89 15.16
CA LEU A 38 11.94 2.26 13.87
C LEU A 38 12.62 3.09 12.79
N ASP A 39 13.19 2.42 11.80
CA ASP A 39 13.57 3.09 10.57
C ASP A 39 12.33 3.58 9.80
N ALA A 40 12.54 4.42 8.80
CA ALA A 40 11.43 4.96 8.02
C ALA A 40 10.67 3.87 7.24
N ALA A 41 11.26 2.68 7.01
CA ALA A 41 10.57 1.55 6.39
C ALA A 41 9.63 0.83 7.37
N GLY A 42 9.88 0.94 8.69
CA GLY A 42 9.04 0.34 9.72
C GLY A 42 9.38 -1.11 10.02
N ALA A 43 10.67 -1.48 9.94
CA ALA A 43 11.16 -2.84 10.19
C ALA A 43 10.59 -3.42 11.50
N GLU A 44 10.17 -4.69 11.46
CA GLU A 44 9.53 -5.33 12.62
C GLU A 44 10.45 -5.36 13.84
N GLN A 45 9.86 -5.15 15.03
CA GLN A 45 10.55 -5.25 16.31
C GLN A 45 9.81 -6.23 17.22
N TYR A 46 10.58 -6.95 18.03
CA TYR A 46 10.06 -7.99 18.94
C TYR A 46 10.35 -7.59 20.38
N ILE A 47 9.28 -7.34 21.14
CA ILE A 47 9.39 -7.00 22.57
C ILE A 47 8.93 -8.20 23.38
N GLN A 48 9.79 -8.69 24.27
CA GLN A 48 9.41 -9.76 25.18
C GLN A 48 8.47 -9.21 26.25
N VAL A 49 7.36 -9.90 26.48
CA VAL A 49 6.36 -9.61 27.50
C VAL A 49 6.47 -10.67 28.58
N ASN A 50 6.77 -10.24 29.81
CA ASN A 50 6.81 -11.09 30.98
C ASN A 50 5.66 -10.73 31.92
N THR A 51 4.72 -11.66 32.12
CA THR A 51 3.55 -11.47 32.99
C THR A 51 3.01 -12.81 33.48
N ASN A 52 2.46 -12.82 34.68
CA ASN A 52 1.66 -13.94 35.21
C ASN A 52 0.17 -13.86 34.82
N ALA A 53 -0.26 -12.81 34.11
CA ALA A 53 -1.64 -12.69 33.64
C ALA A 53 -1.91 -13.65 32.48
N ILE A 54 -3.06 -14.33 32.53
CA ILE A 54 -3.51 -15.26 31.46
C ILE A 54 -3.85 -14.48 30.18
N THR A 55 -4.41 -13.28 30.34
CA THR A 55 -4.87 -12.42 29.25
C THR A 55 -4.29 -11.03 29.38
N TRP A 56 -3.94 -10.44 28.24
CA TRP A 56 -3.49 -9.06 28.15
C TRP A 56 -4.05 -8.42 26.87
N GLN A 57 -4.26 -7.11 26.94
CA GLN A 57 -4.83 -6.30 25.86
C GLN A 57 -3.77 -5.34 25.33
N ILE A 58 -3.82 -5.08 24.03
CA ILE A 58 -2.89 -4.19 23.31
C ILE A 58 -3.72 -3.09 22.66
N SER A 59 -3.26 -1.85 22.77
CA SER A 59 -3.84 -0.73 22.04
C SER A 59 -2.75 0.19 21.49
N SER A 60 -2.90 0.60 20.23
CA SER A 60 -2.03 1.58 19.58
C SER A 60 -2.71 2.94 19.54
N SER A 61 -1.94 4.01 19.75
CA SER A 61 -2.45 5.39 19.65
C SER A 61 -2.61 5.89 18.21
N SER A 62 -2.11 5.14 17.23
CA SER A 62 -2.21 5.46 15.81
C SER A 62 -2.38 4.19 14.98
N ASP A 63 -3.01 4.33 13.83
CA ASP A 63 -3.22 3.30 12.80
C ASP A 63 -1.93 2.85 12.10
N TRP A 64 -0.96 3.74 11.89
CA TRP A 64 0.30 3.41 11.21
C TRP A 64 1.23 2.48 11.99
N VAL A 65 0.96 2.23 13.29
CA VAL A 65 1.71 1.27 14.11
C VAL A 65 0.78 0.19 14.64
N ILE A 66 1.06 -1.04 14.24
CA ILE A 66 0.33 -2.24 14.63
C ILE A 66 1.20 -3.02 15.60
N ALA A 67 0.58 -3.53 16.65
CA ALA A 67 1.26 -4.36 17.65
C ALA A 67 0.41 -5.60 17.89
N GLU A 68 0.98 -6.76 17.58
CA GLU A 68 0.30 -8.06 17.65
C GLU A 68 1.04 -8.99 18.59
N ARG A 69 0.28 -9.84 19.29
CA ARG A 69 0.86 -10.84 20.16
C ARG A 69 1.33 -12.04 19.33
N ASP A 70 2.58 -12.44 19.55
CA ASP A 70 3.12 -13.74 19.13
C ASP A 70 3.73 -14.45 20.34
N SER A 71 3.01 -15.42 20.89
CA SER A 71 3.40 -16.14 22.11
C SER A 71 3.66 -15.21 23.31
N CYS A 72 4.92 -15.07 23.74
CA CYS A 72 5.42 -14.15 24.77
C CYS A 72 6.07 -12.89 24.20
N PHE A 73 5.96 -12.66 22.89
CA PHE A 73 6.42 -11.46 22.22
C PHE A 73 5.25 -10.58 21.81
N LEU A 74 5.53 -9.29 21.77
CA LEU A 74 4.78 -8.28 21.05
C LEU A 74 5.55 -7.97 19.77
N VAL A 75 4.96 -8.28 18.62
CA VAL A 75 5.49 -7.95 17.29
C VAL A 75 4.96 -6.58 16.90
N ILE A 76 5.85 -5.60 16.81
CA ILE A 76 5.51 -4.23 16.46
C ILE A 76 5.89 -4.01 14.99
N LYS A 77 4.91 -3.59 14.20
CA LYS A 77 5.05 -3.29 12.77
C LYS A 77 4.59 -1.87 12.51
N ALA A 78 5.30 -1.14 11.67
CA ALA A 78 4.87 0.18 11.24
C ALA A 78 4.74 0.21 9.72
N GLU A 79 3.77 0.95 9.21
CA GLU A 79 3.76 1.33 7.80
C GLU A 79 5.00 2.18 7.49
N SER A 80 5.45 2.19 6.23
CA SER A 80 6.52 3.08 5.80
C SER A 80 6.13 4.52 6.07
N ASN A 81 6.99 5.29 6.73
CA ASN A 81 6.83 6.73 6.81
C ASN A 81 7.06 7.32 5.41
N GLN A 82 6.12 8.13 4.93
CA GLN A 82 6.15 8.72 3.59
C GLN A 82 6.51 10.21 3.59
N VAL A 83 6.78 10.79 4.77
CA VAL A 83 7.07 12.22 4.93
C VAL A 83 8.44 12.45 5.55
N ARG A 84 8.99 13.65 5.31
CA ARG A 84 10.33 14.09 5.76
C ARG A 84 10.35 14.55 7.23
N SER A 85 9.41 14.04 8.03
CA SER A 85 9.32 14.31 9.46
C SER A 85 9.21 13.01 10.22
N GLU A 86 9.92 12.92 11.33
CA GLU A 86 9.74 11.85 12.31
C GLU A 86 8.28 11.85 12.81
N ARG A 87 7.77 10.66 13.12
CA ARG A 87 6.46 10.50 13.74
C ARG A 87 6.56 9.61 14.97
N ASN A 88 5.68 9.88 15.93
CA ASN A 88 5.70 9.25 17.25
C ASN A 88 4.32 8.66 17.59
N ALA A 89 4.30 7.50 18.23
CA ALA A 89 3.11 6.83 18.71
C ALA A 89 3.35 6.13 20.04
N LYS A 90 2.27 5.62 20.64
CA LYS A 90 2.29 4.89 21.90
C LYS A 90 1.56 3.56 21.73
N ILE A 91 2.13 2.51 22.30
CA ILE A 91 1.45 1.24 22.49
C ILE A 91 1.23 1.05 23.98
N VAL A 92 0.02 0.69 24.38
CA VAL A 92 -0.34 0.41 25.76
C VAL A 92 -0.71 -1.06 25.88
N ILE A 93 -0.05 -1.74 26.82
CA ILE A 93 -0.32 -3.12 27.18
C ILE A 93 -0.97 -3.12 28.56
N VAL A 94 -2.09 -3.81 28.69
CA VAL A 94 -2.83 -3.96 29.95
C VAL A 94 -2.92 -5.43 30.29
N ALA A 95 -2.48 -5.80 31.50
CA ALA A 95 -2.54 -7.15 32.04
C ALA A 95 -3.06 -7.07 33.48
N ASP A 96 -4.21 -7.67 33.74
CA ASP A 96 -4.99 -7.49 34.99
C ASP A 96 -5.19 -6.00 35.35
N ASN A 97 -4.58 -5.53 36.44
CA ASN A 97 -4.63 -4.14 36.92
C ASN A 97 -3.33 -3.36 36.64
N LYS A 98 -2.40 -3.95 35.90
CA LYS A 98 -1.13 -3.34 35.50
C LYS A 98 -1.21 -2.87 34.06
N TYR A 99 -0.48 -1.81 33.76
CA TYR A 99 -0.29 -1.37 32.39
C TYR A 99 1.14 -0.88 32.18
N VAL A 100 1.66 -1.07 30.97
CA VAL A 100 2.95 -0.55 30.53
C VAL A 100 2.75 0.19 29.21
N ARG A 101 3.52 1.27 29.02
CA ARG A 101 3.52 2.05 27.78
C ARG A 101 4.85 1.86 27.06
N ILE A 102 4.77 1.64 25.76
CA ILE A 102 5.91 1.69 24.85
C ILE A 102 5.79 2.98 24.06
N ASN A 103 6.83 3.81 24.08
CA ASN A 103 6.98 4.94 23.17
C ASN A 103 7.64 4.44 21.87
N VAL A 104 7.02 4.75 20.73
CA VAL A 104 7.52 4.36 19.41
C VAL A 104 7.84 5.63 18.64
N SER A 105 9.10 5.79 18.23
CA SER A 105 9.55 6.81 17.29
C SER A 105 9.88 6.14 15.95
N GLN A 106 9.44 6.73 14.84
CA GLN A 106 9.77 6.27 13.50
C GLN A 106 10.45 7.41 12.73
N ALA A 107 11.64 7.11 12.21
CA ALA A 107 12.45 8.06 11.46
C ALA A 107 11.72 8.68 10.26
N ALA A 108 12.14 9.88 9.87
CA ALA A 108 11.70 10.56 8.67
C ALA A 108 12.09 9.78 7.40
N SER A 109 11.22 9.81 6.39
CA SER A 109 11.54 9.30 5.06
C SER A 109 12.67 10.10 4.43
N THR A 110 13.51 9.45 3.63
CA THR A 110 14.50 10.14 2.80
C THR A 110 13.89 10.86 1.61
N ARG A 111 12.63 10.58 1.26
CA ARG A 111 11.90 11.20 0.14
C ARG A 111 10.42 11.43 0.48
N ALA A 112 9.79 12.40 -0.17
CA ALA A 112 8.36 12.67 -0.02
C ALA A 112 7.64 12.75 -1.37
N VAL A 113 6.32 12.50 -1.34
CA VAL A 113 5.44 12.74 -2.49
C VAL A 113 5.46 14.22 -2.86
N GLY A 114 5.55 14.51 -4.16
CA GLY A 114 5.66 15.86 -4.71
C GLY A 114 7.10 16.37 -4.87
N GLU A 115 8.10 15.65 -4.36
CA GLU A 115 9.50 16.02 -4.60
C GLU A 115 9.96 15.61 -6.01
N PRO A 116 10.85 16.40 -6.64
CA PRO A 116 11.51 15.98 -7.87
C PRO A 116 12.44 14.78 -7.64
N TYR A 117 12.55 13.92 -8.65
CA TYR A 117 13.45 12.77 -8.65
C TYR A 117 14.43 12.84 -9.83
N PRO A 118 15.73 12.52 -9.67
CA PRO A 118 16.36 12.10 -8.40
C PRO A 118 16.58 13.24 -7.41
N ASP A 119 16.66 14.48 -7.91
CA ASP A 119 16.89 15.73 -7.18
C ASP A 119 16.36 16.94 -7.96
N GLU A 120 16.44 18.13 -7.37
CA GLU A 120 15.96 19.40 -7.95
C GLU A 120 16.82 19.91 -9.13
N THR A 121 18.05 19.41 -9.31
CA THR A 121 18.99 19.95 -10.31
C THR A 121 18.68 19.42 -11.70
N ASN A 122 18.48 18.10 -11.81
CA ASN A 122 18.16 17.44 -13.08
C ASN A 122 17.05 16.42 -12.89
N PRO A 123 15.82 16.86 -12.57
CA PRO A 123 14.76 15.92 -12.35
C PRO A 123 14.33 15.25 -13.66
N ILE A 124 13.85 14.02 -13.54
CA ILE A 124 13.26 13.22 -14.63
C ILE A 124 11.76 12.95 -14.39
N GLY A 125 11.26 13.30 -13.21
CA GLY A 125 9.85 13.17 -12.84
C GLY A 125 9.59 13.63 -11.41
N ILE A 126 8.33 13.50 -10.97
CA ILE A 126 7.89 13.81 -9.61
C ILE A 126 7.51 12.54 -8.88
N ILE A 127 7.98 12.38 -7.64
CA ILE A 127 7.63 11.25 -6.78
C ILE A 127 6.14 11.31 -6.47
N TYR A 128 5.40 10.28 -6.86
CA TYR A 128 4.00 10.13 -6.44
C TYR A 128 3.84 9.03 -5.39
N LYS A 129 4.78 8.09 -5.26
CA LYS A 129 4.71 7.05 -4.24
C LYS A 129 6.06 6.85 -3.56
N VAL A 130 6.04 6.76 -2.23
CA VAL A 130 7.20 6.47 -1.39
C VAL A 130 7.05 5.08 -0.77
N LEU A 131 8.09 4.26 -0.88
CA LEU A 131 8.19 2.92 -0.33
C LEU A 131 9.50 2.79 0.46
N ASP A 132 9.53 1.87 1.42
CA ASP A 132 10.74 1.50 2.17
C ASP A 132 11.52 2.71 2.73
N GLY A 133 10.78 3.67 3.29
CA GLY A 133 11.33 4.90 3.87
C GLY A 133 12.00 5.83 2.86
N GLY A 134 11.62 5.76 1.57
CA GLY A 134 12.17 6.58 0.49
C GLY A 134 13.34 5.95 -0.26
N LYS A 135 13.71 4.71 0.07
CA LYS A 135 14.68 3.92 -0.71
C LYS A 135 14.10 3.53 -2.07
N HIS A 136 12.82 3.18 -2.08
CA HIS A 136 12.09 2.84 -3.30
C HIS A 136 10.88 3.75 -3.46
N GLY A 137 10.31 3.75 -4.66
CA GLY A 137 9.10 4.50 -4.91
C GLY A 137 8.70 4.48 -6.37
N LYS A 138 7.75 5.35 -6.71
CA LYS A 138 7.33 5.56 -8.09
C LYS A 138 7.28 7.04 -8.42
N ILE A 139 7.71 7.36 -9.63
CA ILE A 139 7.73 8.71 -10.19
C ILE A 139 6.81 8.82 -11.40
N LEU A 140 6.26 10.02 -11.60
CA LEU A 140 5.43 10.40 -12.72
C LEU A 140 6.28 11.19 -13.73
N SER A 141 6.16 10.88 -15.02
CA SER A 141 6.84 11.63 -16.09
C SER A 141 6.32 13.06 -16.23
N PHE A 142 7.18 13.96 -16.70
CA PHE A 142 6.81 15.35 -16.97
C PHE A 142 5.90 15.52 -18.19
N ASP A 143 6.13 14.70 -19.20
CA ASP A 143 5.43 14.68 -20.46
C ASP A 143 4.27 13.69 -20.46
N GLU A 144 3.32 13.91 -21.35
CA GLU A 144 2.24 12.99 -21.70
C GLU A 144 2.17 12.81 -23.21
N PHE A 145 1.48 11.76 -23.63
CA PHE A 145 1.23 11.50 -25.03
C PHE A 145 -0.24 11.15 -25.25
N ASN A 146 -0.83 11.60 -26.35
CA ASN A 146 -2.19 11.23 -26.74
C ASN A 146 -2.15 10.25 -27.91
N GLY A 147 -2.70 9.06 -27.73
CA GLY A 147 -2.55 8.01 -28.72
C GLY A 147 -3.50 6.83 -28.57
N LYS A 148 -3.42 5.92 -29.54
CA LYS A 148 -4.20 4.69 -29.57
C LYS A 148 -3.53 3.60 -28.76
N TRP A 149 -4.35 2.78 -28.13
CA TRP A 149 -3.88 1.61 -27.42
C TRP A 149 -3.49 0.48 -28.38
N GLY A 150 -4.29 0.24 -29.43
CA GLY A 150 -4.03 -0.87 -30.35
C GLY A 150 -5.17 -1.18 -31.31
N LEU A 151 -5.02 -2.30 -32.02
CA LEU A 151 -6.04 -2.87 -32.91
C LEU A 151 -7.02 -3.78 -32.16
N ASN A 152 -8.09 -4.20 -32.85
CA ASN A 152 -9.05 -5.18 -32.35
C ASN A 152 -8.46 -6.60 -32.43
N SER A 153 -7.43 -6.87 -31.64
CA SER A 153 -6.75 -8.16 -31.52
C SER A 153 -6.65 -8.56 -30.07
N ASN A 154 -6.77 -9.85 -29.78
CA ASN A 154 -6.56 -10.39 -28.43
C ASN A 154 -5.05 -10.53 -28.17
N THR A 155 -4.49 -9.67 -27.32
CA THR A 155 -3.07 -9.68 -26.95
C THR A 155 -2.80 -10.59 -25.76
N GLY A 156 -3.80 -10.84 -24.91
CA GLY A 156 -3.66 -11.62 -23.68
C GLY A 156 -2.95 -10.88 -22.55
N ILE A 157 -2.52 -9.64 -22.77
CA ILE A 157 -1.73 -8.83 -21.83
C ILE A 157 -2.68 -8.12 -20.86
N ARG A 158 -2.99 -8.79 -19.75
CA ARG A 158 -4.13 -8.44 -18.85
C ARG A 158 -3.75 -8.21 -17.40
N SER A 159 -2.46 -8.09 -17.06
CA SER A 159 -2.09 -7.85 -15.67
C SER A 159 -2.68 -6.52 -15.21
N LEU A 160 -3.35 -6.54 -14.05
CA LEU A 160 -3.89 -5.32 -13.44
C LEU A 160 -2.85 -4.56 -12.63
N GLU A 161 -1.78 -5.24 -12.21
CA GLU A 161 -0.81 -4.69 -11.24
C GLU A 161 0.60 -4.53 -11.82
N ASP A 162 0.90 -5.17 -12.96
CA ASP A 162 2.25 -5.20 -13.55
C ASP A 162 2.28 -4.46 -14.89
N GLY A 163 2.30 -3.13 -14.82
CA GLY A 163 2.37 -2.27 -16.00
C GLY A 163 3.69 -2.39 -16.74
N LYS A 164 4.78 -2.72 -16.03
CA LYS A 164 6.10 -2.87 -16.63
C LYS A 164 6.14 -4.07 -17.57
N SER A 165 5.72 -5.24 -17.09
CA SER A 165 5.62 -6.44 -17.94
C SER A 165 4.60 -6.25 -19.07
N ASN A 166 3.43 -5.67 -18.78
CA ASN A 166 2.44 -5.39 -19.84
C ASN A 166 3.02 -4.51 -20.97
N THR A 167 3.72 -3.44 -20.59
CA THR A 167 4.32 -2.50 -21.56
C THR A 167 5.39 -3.20 -22.39
N ARG A 168 6.31 -3.91 -21.73
CA ARG A 168 7.36 -4.70 -22.39
C ARG A 168 6.77 -5.72 -23.37
N ASP A 169 5.76 -6.48 -22.95
CA ASP A 169 5.17 -7.54 -23.78
C ASP A 169 4.42 -6.97 -24.99
N MET A 170 3.73 -5.83 -24.84
CA MET A 170 3.09 -5.13 -25.96
C MET A 170 4.12 -4.64 -26.98
N ILE A 171 5.22 -4.05 -26.52
CA ILE A 171 6.31 -3.62 -27.39
C ILE A 171 6.92 -4.84 -28.08
N ASN A 172 7.24 -5.90 -27.35
CA ASN A 172 7.82 -7.12 -27.91
C ASN A 172 6.97 -7.74 -29.02
N ALA A 173 5.66 -7.74 -28.84
CA ALA A 173 4.72 -8.32 -29.79
C ALA A 173 4.58 -7.49 -31.08
N TYR A 174 4.78 -6.17 -31.03
CA TYR A 174 4.36 -5.27 -32.11
C TYR A 174 5.43 -4.31 -32.63
N LYS A 175 6.61 -4.20 -31.99
CA LYS A 175 7.65 -3.21 -32.37
C LYS A 175 8.14 -3.33 -33.81
N ASP A 176 8.09 -4.52 -34.39
CA ASP A 176 8.56 -4.80 -35.76
C ASP A 176 7.43 -4.65 -36.81
N ALA A 177 6.22 -4.31 -36.38
CA ALA A 177 5.12 -4.02 -37.30
C ALA A 177 5.34 -2.68 -38.01
N ALA A 178 5.09 -2.65 -39.33
CA ALA A 178 5.28 -1.44 -40.14
C ALA A 178 4.40 -0.25 -39.71
N THR A 179 3.33 -0.50 -38.95
CA THR A 179 2.38 0.50 -38.45
C THR A 179 2.43 0.64 -36.92
N PHE A 180 3.51 0.21 -36.26
CA PHE A 180 3.61 0.25 -34.79
C PHE A 180 3.37 1.66 -34.22
N ASP A 181 3.93 2.68 -34.89
CA ASP A 181 3.79 4.10 -34.56
C ASP A 181 2.37 4.66 -34.61
N SER A 182 1.50 4.04 -35.40
CA SER A 182 0.17 4.56 -35.75
C SER A 182 -0.97 3.68 -35.22
N ASP A 183 -0.76 2.37 -35.12
CA ASP A 183 -1.72 1.40 -34.60
C ASP A 183 -1.59 1.20 -33.08
N TYR A 184 -0.36 1.25 -32.54
CA TYR A 184 -0.05 1.04 -31.12
C TYR A 184 0.71 2.25 -30.55
N SER A 185 0.25 3.46 -30.91
CA SER A 185 1.06 4.67 -30.80
C SER A 185 1.50 5.01 -29.37
N ILE A 186 0.73 4.65 -28.33
CA ILE A 186 1.19 4.84 -26.94
C ILE A 186 2.38 3.93 -26.58
N PHE A 187 2.42 2.71 -27.11
CA PHE A 187 3.50 1.75 -26.89
C PHE A 187 4.72 2.09 -27.74
N TRP A 188 4.50 2.67 -28.92
CA TRP A 188 5.58 3.26 -29.71
C TRP A 188 6.22 4.45 -28.98
N TRP A 189 5.41 5.36 -28.42
CA TRP A 189 5.91 6.51 -27.67
C TRP A 189 6.78 6.10 -26.48
N ILE A 190 6.29 5.18 -25.64
CA ILE A 190 7.06 4.72 -24.48
C ILE A 190 8.35 3.98 -24.91
N TYR A 191 8.32 3.24 -26.02
CA TYR A 191 9.50 2.53 -26.55
C TYR A 191 10.54 3.49 -27.12
N GLN A 192 10.16 4.32 -28.10
CA GLN A 192 11.10 5.13 -28.86
C GLN A 192 11.48 6.42 -28.15
N GLU A 193 10.49 7.15 -27.62
CA GLU A 193 10.71 8.50 -27.09
C GLU A 193 11.12 8.47 -25.61
N LYS A 194 10.55 7.55 -24.81
CA LYS A 194 10.83 7.47 -23.37
C LYS A 194 12.00 6.55 -23.03
N ASN A 195 12.15 5.46 -23.78
CA ASN A 195 13.15 4.42 -23.52
C ASN A 195 14.21 4.29 -24.62
N ASN A 196 14.27 5.21 -25.60
CA ASN A 196 15.30 5.23 -26.65
C ASN A 196 15.42 3.90 -27.42
N GLY A 197 14.32 3.20 -27.64
CA GLY A 197 14.29 1.91 -28.31
C GLY A 197 14.73 0.73 -27.42
N ASP A 198 14.80 0.91 -26.10
CA ASP A 198 15.01 -0.18 -25.15
C ASP A 198 13.68 -0.81 -24.73
N ILE A 199 13.56 -2.11 -24.99
CA ILE A 199 12.38 -2.90 -24.62
C ILE A 199 12.28 -3.14 -23.10
N ASP A 200 13.42 -3.14 -22.42
CA ASP A 200 13.53 -3.31 -20.96
C ASP A 200 13.73 -1.97 -20.25
N GLY A 201 13.42 -0.87 -20.95
CA GLY A 201 13.55 0.49 -20.46
C GLY A 201 12.76 0.75 -19.16
N GLN A 202 13.19 1.78 -18.43
CA GLN A 202 12.71 2.03 -17.07
C GLN A 202 11.31 2.66 -17.02
N TRP A 203 10.94 3.42 -18.05
CA TRP A 203 9.61 4.03 -18.15
C TRP A 203 8.60 3.02 -18.69
N TYR A 204 7.43 2.97 -18.08
CA TYR A 204 6.36 2.09 -18.53
C TYR A 204 4.98 2.75 -18.40
N ILE A 205 4.01 2.21 -19.14
CA ILE A 205 2.61 2.62 -19.03
C ILE A 205 2.01 1.86 -17.85
N PRO A 206 1.42 2.55 -16.85
CA PRO A 206 0.88 1.89 -15.65
C PRO A 206 -0.18 0.85 -16.02
N ALA A 207 -0.19 -0.29 -15.34
CA ALA A 207 -1.35 -1.18 -15.37
C ALA A 207 -2.55 -0.52 -14.70
N TYR A 208 -3.74 -1.07 -14.90
CA TYR A 208 -4.97 -0.40 -14.45
C TYR A 208 -4.99 -0.09 -12.95
N SER A 209 -4.54 -1.01 -12.09
CA SER A 209 -4.49 -0.76 -10.64
C SER A 209 -3.41 0.25 -10.25
N GLU A 210 -2.27 0.29 -10.96
CA GLU A 210 -1.25 1.32 -10.75
C GLU A 210 -1.77 2.71 -11.15
N LEU A 211 -2.56 2.78 -12.22
CA LEU A 211 -3.20 4.02 -12.67
C LEU A 211 -4.25 4.51 -11.66
N VAL A 212 -5.04 3.58 -11.08
CA VAL A 212 -5.99 3.90 -10.01
C VAL A 212 -5.26 4.37 -8.76
N GLU A 213 -4.17 3.70 -8.37
CA GLU A 213 -3.34 4.11 -7.23
C GLU A 213 -2.76 5.52 -7.44
N LEU A 214 -2.22 5.80 -8.63
CA LEU A 214 -1.75 7.13 -8.99
C LEU A 214 -2.86 8.17 -8.80
N TYR A 215 -4.06 7.92 -9.33
CA TYR A 215 -5.19 8.83 -9.13
C TYR A 215 -5.50 9.06 -7.64
N LEU A 216 -5.61 8.00 -6.84
CA LEU A 216 -5.92 8.10 -5.41
C LEU A 216 -4.91 8.97 -4.67
N ILE A 217 -3.62 8.73 -4.91
CA ILE A 217 -2.52 9.51 -4.33
C ILE A 217 -2.65 10.98 -4.72
N LEU A 218 -2.84 11.28 -6.01
CA LEU A 218 -2.94 12.66 -6.50
C LEU A 218 -4.11 13.43 -5.87
N VAL A 219 -5.13 12.73 -5.38
CA VAL A 219 -6.30 13.35 -4.74
C VAL A 219 -6.28 13.22 -3.22
N GLY A 220 -5.13 12.85 -2.63
CA GLY A 220 -4.92 12.75 -1.19
C GLY A 220 -5.68 11.60 -0.53
N GLN A 221 -5.75 10.45 -1.21
CA GLN A 221 -6.50 9.28 -0.77
C GLN A 221 -5.62 8.02 -0.89
N SER A 222 -5.92 7.02 -0.08
CA SER A 222 -5.22 5.73 -0.07
C SER A 222 -6.15 4.62 -0.56
N LYS A 223 -5.59 3.58 -1.18
CA LYS A 223 -6.34 2.37 -1.57
C LYS A 223 -6.80 1.67 -0.30
N THR A 224 -8.09 1.72 0.04
CA THR A 224 -8.63 0.87 1.11
C THR A 224 -8.77 -0.56 0.57
N THR A 225 -8.35 -1.55 1.36
CA THR A 225 -8.23 -2.97 0.98
C THR A 225 -9.54 -3.62 0.57
N THR A 226 -10.67 -2.94 0.79
CA THR A 226 -12.00 -3.39 0.40
C THR A 226 -12.47 -2.65 -0.84
N THR A 227 -12.10 -3.11 -2.03
CA THR A 227 -13.05 -3.11 -3.14
C THR A 227 -12.65 -4.17 -4.16
N ASN A 228 -13.53 -5.16 -4.31
CA ASN A 228 -13.60 -5.93 -5.54
C ASN A 228 -13.62 -4.95 -6.72
N ALA A 229 -12.96 -5.28 -7.83
CA ALA A 229 -12.81 -4.46 -9.04
C ALA A 229 -14.12 -3.98 -9.71
N THR A 230 -15.26 -4.24 -9.07
CA THR A 230 -16.64 -3.95 -9.46
C THR A 230 -17.34 -2.93 -8.58
N GLN A 231 -16.75 -2.46 -7.46
CA GLN A 231 -17.43 -1.54 -6.53
C GLN A 231 -16.85 -0.13 -6.62
N THR A 232 -17.73 0.83 -6.96
CA THR A 232 -17.42 2.26 -7.01
C THR A 232 -17.09 2.79 -5.63
N VAL A 233 -15.82 3.10 -5.36
CA VAL A 233 -15.43 3.87 -4.17
C VAL A 233 -15.77 5.33 -4.45
N SER A 234 -16.66 5.92 -3.64
CA SER A 234 -16.81 7.37 -3.59
C SER A 234 -15.55 7.95 -2.95
N VAL A 235 -14.59 8.37 -3.77
CA VAL A 235 -13.33 8.95 -3.32
C VAL A 235 -13.56 10.42 -2.93
N SER A 236 -13.15 10.81 -1.72
CA SER A 236 -13.18 12.21 -1.30
C SER A 236 -11.98 12.94 -1.89
N HIS A 237 -12.22 13.86 -2.82
CA HIS A 237 -11.14 14.56 -3.50
C HIS A 237 -10.56 15.68 -2.63
N ASN A 238 -9.29 15.57 -2.24
CA ASN A 238 -8.57 16.65 -1.58
C ASN A 238 -7.90 17.55 -2.63
N ILE A 239 -8.61 18.60 -3.05
CA ILE A 239 -8.14 19.53 -4.08
C ILE A 239 -6.84 20.24 -3.69
N ASN A 240 -6.58 20.43 -2.39
CA ASN A 240 -5.35 21.08 -1.93
C ASN A 240 -4.14 20.19 -2.18
N VAL A 241 -4.24 18.89 -1.89
CA VAL A 241 -3.19 17.90 -2.20
C VAL A 241 -2.94 17.85 -3.71
N ARG A 242 -4.02 17.82 -4.50
CA ARG A 242 -3.91 17.81 -5.96
C ARG A 242 -3.22 19.04 -6.51
N ASN A 243 -3.65 20.22 -6.08
CA ASN A 243 -3.07 21.50 -6.52
C ASN A 243 -1.60 21.62 -6.13
N GLN A 244 -1.21 21.11 -4.96
CA GLN A 244 0.19 21.08 -4.54
C GLN A 244 1.03 20.18 -5.45
N PHE A 245 0.55 18.97 -5.76
CA PHE A 245 1.25 18.08 -6.68
C PHE A 245 1.37 18.69 -8.08
N ASP A 246 0.26 19.21 -8.63
CA ASP A 246 0.25 19.85 -9.95
C ASP A 246 1.15 21.09 -10.00
N TYR A 247 1.26 21.84 -8.89
CA TYR A 247 2.20 22.95 -8.77
C TYR A 247 3.65 22.46 -8.84
N GLN A 248 4.02 21.42 -8.09
CA GLN A 248 5.37 20.84 -8.14
C GLN A 248 5.70 20.32 -9.55
N LEU A 249 4.76 19.63 -10.19
CA LEU A 249 4.95 19.13 -11.55
C LEU A 249 5.21 20.28 -12.54
N LYS A 250 4.44 21.37 -12.46
CA LYS A 250 4.67 22.57 -13.28
C LYS A 250 5.99 23.26 -12.98
N LEU A 251 6.34 23.36 -11.69
CA LEU A 251 7.57 24.02 -11.24
C LEU A 251 8.81 23.41 -11.91
N TYR A 252 8.81 22.09 -12.09
CA TYR A 252 9.89 21.34 -12.73
C TYR A 252 9.64 21.07 -14.23
N GLY A 253 8.77 21.84 -14.88
CA GLY A 253 8.58 21.82 -16.34
C GLY A 253 7.64 20.73 -16.88
N GLY A 254 6.94 20.02 -16.00
CA GLY A 254 5.94 19.04 -16.38
C GLY A 254 4.55 19.61 -16.64
N VAL A 255 3.70 18.78 -17.25
CA VAL A 255 2.30 19.10 -17.55
C VAL A 255 1.40 18.34 -16.58
N PRO A 256 0.52 19.00 -15.80
CA PRO A 256 -0.49 18.32 -14.99
C PRO A 256 -1.36 17.37 -15.78
N MET A 257 -1.78 16.29 -15.13
CA MET A 257 -2.77 15.40 -15.74
C MET A 257 -4.12 16.13 -15.84
N ASP A 258 -4.71 16.19 -17.03
CA ASP A 258 -6.04 16.76 -17.25
C ASP A 258 -7.07 16.26 -16.21
N TYR A 259 -7.70 17.22 -15.54
CA TYR A 259 -8.67 17.05 -14.48
C TYR A 259 -10.12 17.11 -14.99
N GLU A 260 -10.37 17.77 -16.13
CA GLU A 260 -11.72 18.04 -16.62
C GLU A 260 -12.25 16.90 -17.48
N GLU A 261 -11.46 16.39 -18.41
CA GLU A 261 -11.86 15.29 -19.31
C GLU A 261 -10.78 14.21 -19.46
N GLY A 262 -9.75 14.24 -18.60
CA GLY A 262 -8.56 13.42 -18.70
C GLY A 262 -8.82 11.93 -18.53
N TYR A 263 -9.10 11.26 -19.65
CA TYR A 263 -9.00 9.81 -19.76
C TYR A 263 -7.56 9.42 -20.01
N TYR A 264 -7.06 8.51 -19.19
CA TYR A 264 -5.71 7.97 -19.31
C TYR A 264 -5.75 6.49 -19.61
N TRP A 265 -5.00 6.09 -20.63
CA TRP A 265 -4.78 4.68 -20.91
C TRP A 265 -3.98 4.02 -19.79
N SER A 266 -4.36 2.78 -19.48
CA SER A 266 -3.48 1.83 -18.81
C SER A 266 -2.91 0.84 -19.83
N SER A 267 -1.86 0.11 -19.47
CA SER A 267 -1.31 -0.97 -20.31
C SER A 267 -2.13 -2.25 -20.30
N THR A 268 -3.22 -2.31 -19.51
CA THR A 268 -4.01 -3.53 -19.34
C THR A 268 -5.08 -3.70 -20.44
N GLU A 269 -5.02 -4.80 -21.17
CA GLU A 269 -6.11 -5.22 -22.06
C GLU A 269 -7.37 -5.57 -21.24
N TYR A 270 -8.55 -5.22 -21.76
CA TYR A 270 -9.83 -5.70 -21.21
C TYR A 270 -10.36 -6.92 -21.98
N ASN A 271 -10.41 -6.81 -23.30
CA ASN A 271 -10.76 -7.90 -24.23
C ASN A 271 -10.23 -7.61 -25.64
N THR A 272 -10.60 -8.43 -26.63
CA THR A 272 -10.16 -8.29 -28.04
C THR A 272 -10.29 -6.86 -28.59
N SER A 273 -11.38 -6.15 -28.28
CA SER A 273 -11.66 -4.82 -28.86
C SER A 273 -11.39 -3.66 -27.90
N ASN A 274 -11.17 -3.94 -26.61
CA ASN A 274 -11.15 -2.91 -25.58
C ASN A 274 -9.91 -3.00 -24.68
N ALA A 275 -9.42 -1.86 -24.23
CA ALA A 275 -8.38 -1.73 -23.22
C ALA A 275 -8.89 -0.93 -22.02
N ARG A 276 -8.22 -1.08 -20.88
CA ARG A 276 -8.58 -0.38 -19.65
C ARG A 276 -8.05 1.05 -19.63
N ARG A 277 -8.84 1.95 -19.06
CA ARG A 277 -8.52 3.37 -18.86
C ARG A 277 -9.02 3.86 -17.51
N GLY A 278 -8.38 4.90 -16.98
CA GLY A 278 -8.82 5.65 -15.82
C GLY A 278 -9.35 7.02 -16.22
N LEU A 279 -10.33 7.54 -15.48
CA LEU A 279 -10.77 8.93 -15.56
C LEU A 279 -10.19 9.71 -14.38
N PHE A 280 -9.44 10.76 -14.65
CA PHE A 280 -8.78 11.59 -13.62
C PHE A 280 -9.66 12.78 -13.18
N LYS A 281 -10.99 12.59 -13.21
CA LYS A 281 -12.02 13.57 -12.83
C LYS A 281 -12.70 13.19 -11.51
N HIS A 282 -13.21 14.19 -10.81
CA HIS A 282 -14.08 14.05 -9.64
C HIS A 282 -15.44 13.36 -9.97
N ARG A 283 -15.72 12.24 -9.28
CA ARG A 283 -17.05 11.61 -9.08
C ARG A 283 -17.94 11.42 -10.31
N THR A 284 -17.46 10.72 -11.33
CA THR A 284 -18.36 10.05 -12.28
C THR A 284 -17.95 8.59 -12.44
N SER A 285 -18.89 7.68 -12.15
CA SER A 285 -18.75 6.28 -12.55
C SER A 285 -18.69 6.25 -14.08
N THR A 286 -17.52 5.93 -14.61
CA THR A 286 -17.35 5.75 -16.06
C THR A 286 -16.84 4.35 -16.32
N ASN A 287 -17.15 3.84 -17.51
CA ASN A 287 -16.59 2.57 -17.95
C ASN A 287 -15.07 2.66 -17.94
N ASN A 288 -14.44 1.79 -17.16
CA ASN A 288 -12.99 1.69 -17.04
C ASN A 288 -12.32 0.99 -18.22
N TYR A 289 -13.03 0.88 -19.34
CA TYR A 289 -12.54 0.38 -20.61
C TYR A 289 -13.21 1.12 -21.77
N THR A 290 -12.57 1.08 -22.93
CA THR A 290 -13.12 1.57 -24.19
C THR A 290 -12.37 0.94 -25.35
N THR A 291 -12.81 1.23 -26.57
CA THR A 291 -12.20 0.70 -27.80
C THR A 291 -10.72 1.06 -27.91
N LYS A 292 -9.88 0.07 -28.23
CA LYS A 292 -8.42 0.22 -28.34
C LYS A 292 -8.00 1.24 -29.40
N LYS A 293 -8.89 1.50 -30.37
CA LYS A 293 -8.68 2.41 -31.49
C LYS A 293 -8.93 3.88 -31.14
N SER A 294 -9.50 4.19 -29.98
CA SER A 294 -9.65 5.56 -29.51
C SER A 294 -8.30 6.15 -29.10
N SER A 295 -8.18 7.48 -29.21
CA SER A 295 -7.02 8.19 -28.69
C SER A 295 -7.32 8.79 -27.32
N PHE A 296 -6.47 8.49 -26.35
CA PHE A 296 -6.50 9.07 -25.00
C PHE A 296 -5.08 9.37 -24.53
N ASN A 297 -4.98 10.15 -23.45
CA ASN A 297 -3.69 10.47 -22.87
C ASN A 297 -3.06 9.24 -22.23
N VAL A 298 -1.73 9.23 -22.14
CA VAL A 298 -0.97 8.29 -21.35
C VAL A 298 0.11 9.07 -20.59
N ARG A 299 0.41 8.60 -19.39
CA ARG A 299 1.47 9.15 -18.54
C ARG A 299 2.41 8.01 -18.16
N ALA A 300 3.70 8.19 -18.40
CA ALA A 300 4.68 7.18 -18.04
C ALA A 300 4.94 7.24 -16.54
N ILE A 301 5.15 6.07 -15.94
CA ILE A 301 5.67 5.95 -14.59
C ILE A 301 6.96 5.15 -14.60
N LEU A 302 7.76 5.33 -13.56
CA LEU A 302 9.00 4.60 -13.34
C LEU A 302 9.08 4.23 -11.87
N GLN A 303 9.58 3.03 -11.59
CA GLN A 303 9.90 2.58 -10.24
C GLN A 303 11.40 2.75 -9.99
N PHE A 304 11.74 3.35 -8.85
CA PHE A 304 13.12 3.51 -8.38
C PHE A 304 13.33 2.76 -7.07
#